data_AF-A0ABD1Y9A3-F1
#
_entry.id   AF-A0ABD1Y9A3-F1
#
_cell.length_a   1.000
_cell.length_b   1.000
_cell.length_c   1.000
_cell.angle_alpha   90.00
_cell.angle_beta   90.00
_cell.angle_gamma   90.00
#
_symmetry.space_group_name_H-M   'P 1'
#
loop_
_entity.id
_entity.type
_entity.pdbx_description
1 polymer ?
#
loop_
_entity_poly.entity_id
_entity_poly.type
_entity_poly.pdbx_seq_one_letter_code
_entity_poly.pdbx_strand_id
1 'polypeptide(L)'
;MESKAGENSVRRSKRLRSGAEKEGKQVKEKKPEGKLVVDFSLVYKRDAPKQSSRRGPAGVRDLGETTFTKTQKKLDDKGTLIDSQILEQIAWSTEEVEYLILLRSQGNDVFERALKDKKLSLAWDKAASGLSKALKVTKDAKQCQWMWYMLMKEYNRVLDGKNEEDFPFYRHMEKTKKYRAGIISPTTE
;
A
#
# COMPACT_ATOMS: atom_id res chain seq x y z
N MET A 1 -5.57 -75.36 -6.27
CA MET A 1 -4.27 -75.43 -6.99
C MET A 1 -3.40 -74.34 -6.40
N GLU A 2 -2.62 -74.63 -5.38
CA GLU A 2 -1.57 -73.72 -4.90
C GLU A 2 -0.49 -74.58 -4.25
N SER A 3 0.72 -74.51 -4.79
CA SER A 3 1.85 -75.30 -4.35
C SER A 3 3.15 -74.62 -4.77
N LYS A 4 4.10 -74.69 -3.82
CA LYS A 4 5.56 -74.53 -3.92
C LYS A 4 6.07 -73.08 -3.92
N ALA A 5 6.81 -72.63 -2.91
CA ALA A 5 8.08 -73.09 -2.29
C ALA A 5 9.29 -72.31 -2.82
N GLY A 6 10.26 -72.06 -1.95
CA GLY A 6 11.67 -71.92 -2.35
C GLY A 6 12.32 -70.55 -2.14
N GLU A 7 12.71 -70.28 -0.91
CA GLU A 7 14.09 -69.97 -0.48
C GLU A 7 15.15 -69.39 -1.46
N ASN A 8 15.78 -68.32 -0.96
CA ASN A 8 17.23 -68.11 -0.77
C ASN A 8 18.20 -67.68 -1.89
N SER A 9 19.05 -66.73 -1.47
CA SER A 9 20.50 -66.65 -1.69
C SER A 9 21.09 -65.82 -2.85
N VAL A 10 21.62 -64.65 -2.46
CA VAL A 10 22.98 -64.12 -2.69
C VAL A 10 23.65 -64.42 -4.05
N ARG A 11 24.05 -63.37 -4.79
CA ARG A 11 25.45 -63.19 -5.27
C ARG A 11 25.74 -61.80 -5.86
N ARG A 12 26.79 -61.24 -5.30
CA ARG A 12 27.61 -60.08 -5.71
C ARG A 12 28.17 -60.28 -7.12
N SER A 13 28.21 -59.24 -7.96
CA SER A 13 29.22 -59.11 -9.03
C SER A 13 29.46 -57.65 -9.42
N LYS A 14 30.73 -57.26 -9.35
CA LYS A 14 31.33 -56.01 -9.84
C LYS A 14 31.74 -56.18 -11.31
N ARG A 15 31.63 -55.11 -12.12
CA ARG A 15 32.55 -54.68 -13.22
C ARG A 15 32.00 -53.36 -13.79
N LEU A 16 32.62 -52.19 -13.56
CA LEU A 16 33.77 -51.57 -14.24
C LEU A 16 33.65 -51.46 -15.77
N ARG A 17 33.54 -50.20 -16.25
CA ARG A 17 34.15 -49.54 -17.44
C ARG A 17 33.12 -48.70 -18.21
N SER A 18 33.19 -47.37 -18.11
CA SER A 18 33.97 -46.42 -18.94
C SER A 18 33.17 -45.92 -20.15
N GLY A 19 32.79 -44.64 -20.11
CA GLY A 19 32.19 -43.93 -21.22
C GLY A 19 32.09 -42.46 -20.85
N ALA A 20 33.08 -41.69 -21.28
CA ALA A 20 33.10 -40.24 -21.13
C ALA A 20 32.19 -39.61 -22.18
N GLU A 21 31.23 -38.80 -21.76
CA GLU A 21 30.72 -37.70 -22.59
C GLU A 21 30.66 -36.44 -21.73
N LYS A 22 31.39 -35.44 -22.22
CA LYS A 22 31.45 -34.08 -21.71
C LYS A 22 30.26 -33.29 -22.25
N GLU A 23 30.01 -32.17 -21.58
CA GLU A 23 29.41 -30.96 -22.15
C GLU A 23 27.89 -30.92 -22.32
N GLY A 24 27.25 -30.71 -21.18
CA GLY A 24 25.99 -29.98 -21.09
C GLY A 24 26.00 -29.13 -19.83
N LYS A 25 26.96 -28.19 -19.70
CA LYS A 25 26.96 -27.21 -18.61
C LYS A 25 25.77 -26.29 -18.88
N GLN A 26 24.59 -26.68 -18.39
CA GLN A 26 23.45 -25.78 -18.27
C GLN A 26 23.96 -24.55 -17.54
N VAL A 27 24.13 -23.47 -18.29
CA VAL A 27 24.17 -22.13 -17.72
C VAL A 27 22.80 -22.00 -17.08
N LYS A 28 22.72 -22.33 -15.78
CA LYS A 28 21.63 -21.83 -14.94
C LYS A 28 21.72 -20.32 -15.11
N GLU A 29 20.88 -19.79 -15.98
CA GLU A 29 20.56 -18.37 -16.02
C GLU A 29 20.25 -18.01 -14.57
N LYS A 30 21.21 -17.35 -13.91
CA LYS A 30 21.00 -16.82 -12.58
C LYS A 30 19.90 -15.79 -12.75
N LYS A 31 18.67 -16.22 -12.51
CA LYS A 31 17.50 -15.34 -12.46
C LYS A 31 17.91 -14.17 -11.57
N PRO A 32 17.99 -12.93 -12.09
CA PRO A 32 18.49 -11.82 -11.31
C PRO A 32 17.65 -11.73 -10.04
N GLU A 33 18.35 -11.85 -8.92
CA GLU A 33 17.78 -11.86 -7.57
C GLU A 33 17.46 -10.42 -7.20
N GLY A 34 16.51 -9.84 -7.95
CA GLY A 34 16.21 -8.42 -7.87
C GLY A 34 15.61 -8.03 -6.52
N LYS A 35 15.99 -6.84 -6.04
CA LYS A 35 15.44 -6.23 -4.83
C LYS A 35 13.97 -5.88 -5.02
N LEU A 36 13.12 -6.31 -4.10
CA LEU A 36 11.71 -5.93 -4.06
C LEU A 36 11.52 -4.65 -3.25
N VAL A 37 10.85 -3.66 -3.84
CA VAL A 37 10.52 -2.38 -3.21
C VAL A 37 9.01 -2.17 -3.32
N VAL A 38 8.36 -1.82 -2.21
CA VAL A 38 6.93 -1.45 -2.21
C VAL A 38 6.83 0.07 -2.23
N ASP A 39 6.05 0.58 -3.17
CA ASP A 39 5.79 2.01 -3.37
C ASP A 39 4.31 2.31 -3.20
N PHE A 40 4.00 3.53 -2.79
CA PHE A 40 2.65 4.00 -2.51
C PHE A 40 2.43 5.35 -3.18
N SER A 41 1.33 5.47 -3.91
CA SER A 41 0.97 6.68 -4.64
C SER A 41 -0.49 7.06 -4.45
N LEU A 42 -0.75 8.38 -4.47
CA LEU A 42 -2.09 8.94 -4.59
C LEU A 42 -2.23 9.55 -5.97
N VAL A 43 -3.36 9.26 -6.61
CA VAL A 43 -3.74 9.85 -7.89
C VAL A 43 -5.07 10.57 -7.72
N TYR A 44 -5.10 11.84 -8.08
CA TYR A 44 -6.32 12.65 -8.05
C TYR A 44 -6.92 12.71 -9.45
N LYS A 45 -8.04 12.01 -9.69
CA LYS A 45 -8.79 12.11 -10.94
C LYS A 45 -9.77 13.27 -10.83
N ARG A 46 -9.53 14.30 -11.64
CA ARG A 46 -10.50 15.37 -11.85
C ARG A 46 -11.53 14.86 -12.84
N ASP A 47 -12.80 14.90 -12.48
CA ASP A 47 -13.83 14.70 -13.48
C ASP A 47 -13.77 15.87 -14.46
N ALA A 48 -13.97 15.60 -15.75
CA ALA A 48 -14.28 16.67 -16.69
C ALA A 48 -15.52 17.39 -16.15
N PRO A 49 -15.60 18.74 -16.26
CA PRO A 49 -16.77 19.47 -15.80
C PRO A 49 -17.99 18.93 -16.55
N LYS A 50 -18.76 18.06 -15.89
CA LYS A 50 -20.09 17.70 -16.37
C LYS A 50 -20.85 19.02 -16.38
N GLN A 51 -21.49 19.35 -17.51
CA GLN A 51 -22.47 20.42 -17.61
C GLN A 51 -23.70 20.10 -16.73
N SER A 52 -23.55 19.79 -15.45
CA SER A 52 -24.65 19.84 -14.50
C SER A 52 -24.71 21.26 -13.96
N SER A 53 -25.77 21.93 -14.39
CA SER A 53 -26.20 23.31 -14.11
C SER A 53 -26.45 23.60 -12.61
N ARG A 54 -25.48 23.32 -11.74
CA ARG A 54 -25.43 23.89 -10.40
C ARG A 54 -24.11 24.63 -10.29
N ARG A 55 -24.18 25.96 -10.44
CA ARG A 55 -23.12 26.86 -9.97
C ARG A 55 -22.97 26.64 -8.47
N GLY A 56 -22.10 25.71 -8.07
CA GLY A 56 -21.50 25.74 -6.75
C GLY A 56 -20.73 27.07 -6.57
N PRO A 57 -20.51 27.52 -5.34
CA PRO A 57 -19.73 28.73 -5.08
C PRO A 57 -18.39 28.65 -5.81
N ALA A 58 -18.01 29.75 -6.46
CA ALA A 58 -16.90 29.84 -7.39
C ALA A 58 -15.61 29.19 -6.84
N GLY A 59 -15.06 28.22 -7.56
CA GLY A 59 -13.69 27.72 -7.37
C GLY A 59 -13.54 26.31 -6.81
N VAL A 60 -14.63 25.59 -6.51
CA VAL A 60 -14.51 24.18 -6.10
C VAL A 60 -14.37 23.30 -7.34
N ARG A 61 -13.16 22.77 -7.58
CA ARG A 61 -12.93 21.73 -8.60
C ARG A 61 -13.56 20.44 -8.08
N ASP A 62 -14.64 19.98 -8.70
CA ASP A 62 -15.20 18.65 -8.43
C ASP A 62 -14.15 17.60 -8.78
N LEU A 63 -13.54 17.01 -7.75
CA LEU A 63 -12.71 15.84 -7.89
C LEU A 63 -13.66 14.64 -8.00
N GLY A 64 -13.51 13.89 -9.10
CA GLY A 64 -14.30 12.68 -9.31
C GLY A 64 -13.91 11.61 -8.31
N GLU A 65 -12.60 11.29 -8.24
CA GLU A 65 -12.09 10.20 -7.40
C GLU A 65 -10.61 10.42 -7.01
N THR A 66 -10.27 10.06 -5.79
CA THR A 66 -8.89 9.88 -5.31
C THR A 66 -8.56 8.39 -5.29
N THR A 67 -7.52 7.97 -5.98
CA THR A 67 -7.10 6.57 -5.99
C THR A 67 -5.82 6.38 -5.20
N PHE A 68 -5.87 5.53 -4.17
CA PHE A 68 -4.69 5.00 -3.51
C PHE A 68 -4.20 3.78 -4.28
N THR A 69 -2.93 3.77 -4.67
CA THR A 69 -2.31 2.64 -5.37
C THR A 69 -1.05 2.19 -4.62
N LYS A 70 -1.02 0.93 -4.24
CA LYS A 70 0.14 0.23 -3.70
C LYS A 70 0.75 -0.62 -4.80
N THR A 71 2.02 -0.38 -5.10
CA THR A 71 2.74 -1.05 -6.20
C THR A 71 3.97 -1.74 -5.65
N GLN A 72 4.18 -3.00 -6.01
CA GLN A 72 5.44 -3.70 -5.79
C GLN A 72 6.29 -3.58 -7.04
N LYS A 73 7.49 -3.02 -6.89
CA LYS A 73 8.48 -2.84 -7.94
C LYS A 73 9.63 -3.80 -7.67
N LYS A 74 10.00 -4.61 -8.67
CA LYS A 74 11.21 -5.42 -8.64
C LYS A 74 12.30 -4.66 -9.37
N LEU A 75 13.40 -4.38 -8.67
CA LEU A 75 14.57 -3.68 -9.20
C LEU A 75 15.73 -4.66 -9.41
N ASP A 76 16.59 -4.40 -10.39
CA ASP A 76 17.87 -5.10 -10.52
C ASP A 76 18.88 -4.61 -9.46
N ASP A 77 20.06 -5.22 -9.44
CA ASP A 77 21.16 -4.84 -8.53
C ASP A 77 21.67 -3.40 -8.78
N LYS A 78 21.34 -2.81 -9.94
CA LYS A 78 21.69 -1.44 -10.32
C LYS A 78 20.56 -0.44 -10.00
N GLY A 79 19.43 -0.90 -9.45
CA GLY A 79 18.26 -0.07 -9.16
C GLY A 79 17.32 0.18 -10.35
N THR A 80 17.56 -0.47 -11.49
CA THR A 80 16.69 -0.39 -12.69
C THR A 80 15.41 -1.18 -12.46
N LEU A 81 14.27 -0.62 -12.85
CA LEU A 81 12.98 -1.30 -12.76
C LEU A 81 12.92 -2.49 -13.73
N ILE A 82 12.81 -3.70 -13.19
CA ILE A 82 12.61 -4.95 -13.95
C ILE A 82 11.12 -5.21 -14.15
N ASP A 83 10.34 -5.07 -13.07
CA ASP A 83 8.92 -5.42 -13.07
C ASP A 83 8.14 -4.54 -12.07
N SER A 84 6.86 -4.34 -12.33
CA SER A 84 5.98 -3.51 -11.50
C SER A 84 4.57 -4.09 -11.47
N GLN A 85 4.14 -4.51 -10.28
CA GLN A 85 2.81 -5.07 -10.05
C GLN A 85 2.01 -4.18 -9.11
N ILE A 86 0.77 -3.86 -9.48
CA ILE A 86 -0.18 -3.24 -8.56
C ILE A 86 -0.66 -4.32 -7.59
N LEU A 87 -0.36 -4.14 -6.30
CA LEU A 87 -0.81 -5.04 -5.24
C LEU A 87 -2.23 -4.69 -4.78
N GLU A 88 -2.54 -3.39 -4.73
CA GLU A 88 -3.79 -2.90 -4.19
C GLU A 88 -4.11 -1.55 -4.81
N GLN A 89 -5.37 -1.39 -5.18
CA GLN A 89 -5.90 -0.13 -5.69
C GLN A 89 -7.25 0.12 -5.04
N ILE A 90 -7.37 1.25 -4.36
CA ILE A 90 -8.59 1.63 -3.64
C ILE A 90 -9.02 3.00 -4.12
N ALA A 91 -10.24 3.09 -4.64
CA ALA A 91 -10.88 4.35 -4.94
C ALA A 91 -11.47 4.98 -3.67
N TRP A 92 -11.33 6.28 -3.56
CA TRP A 92 -11.87 7.12 -2.50
C TRP A 92 -12.59 8.31 -3.12
N SER A 93 -13.83 8.54 -2.76
CA SER A 93 -14.53 9.77 -3.15
C SER A 93 -13.96 10.96 -2.39
N THR A 94 -14.19 12.15 -2.92
CA THR A 94 -13.82 13.42 -2.27
C THR A 94 -14.45 13.52 -0.89
N GLU A 95 -15.73 13.15 -0.76
CA GLU A 95 -16.45 13.14 0.50
C GLU A 95 -15.84 12.16 1.51
N GLU A 96 -15.42 10.96 1.08
CA GLU A 96 -14.76 9.99 1.95
C GLU A 96 -13.45 10.53 2.51
N VAL A 97 -12.63 11.17 1.66
CA VAL A 97 -11.35 11.76 2.06
C VAL A 97 -11.57 12.92 3.03
N GLU A 98 -12.49 13.84 2.70
CA GLU A 98 -12.81 14.98 3.56
C GLU A 98 -13.36 14.55 4.91
N TYR A 99 -14.24 13.54 4.94
CA TYR A 99 -14.79 13.02 6.18
C TYR A 99 -13.75 12.27 7.01
N LEU A 100 -12.81 11.54 6.38
CA LEU A 100 -11.67 10.96 7.08
C LEU A 100 -10.79 12.04 7.75
N ILE A 101 -10.52 13.14 7.05
CA ILE A 101 -9.78 14.29 7.59
C ILE A 101 -10.53 14.89 8.78
N LEU A 102 -11.86 15.03 8.68
CA LEU A 102 -12.72 15.53 9.76
C LEU A 102 -12.65 14.63 10.99
N LEU A 103 -12.88 13.32 10.83
CA LEU A 103 -12.83 12.34 11.91
C LEU A 103 -11.48 12.36 12.62
N ARG A 104 -10.38 12.45 11.87
CA ARG A 104 -9.05 12.51 12.44
C ARG A 104 -8.80 13.81 13.22
N SER A 105 -9.36 14.92 12.76
CA SER A 105 -9.23 16.23 13.41
C SER A 105 -10.03 16.30 14.71
N GLN A 106 -11.29 15.89 14.67
CA GLN A 106 -12.18 15.90 15.84
C GLN A 106 -11.76 14.86 16.88
N GLY A 107 -11.26 13.71 16.42
CA GLY A 107 -10.80 12.63 17.28
C GLY A 107 -9.40 12.81 17.84
N ASN A 108 -8.76 13.98 17.75
CA ASN A 108 -7.32 14.10 18.03
C ASN A 108 -6.93 13.57 19.42
N ASP A 109 -7.66 13.97 20.46
CA ASP A 109 -7.40 13.51 21.83
C ASP A 109 -7.55 11.99 21.98
N VAL A 110 -8.40 11.38 21.15
CA VAL A 110 -8.56 9.92 21.10
C VAL A 110 -7.35 9.28 20.45
N PHE A 111 -6.86 9.86 19.34
CA PHE A 111 -5.66 9.36 18.66
C PHE A 111 -4.39 9.56 19.49
N GLU A 112 -4.23 10.67 20.20
CA GLU A 112 -3.09 10.92 21.08
C GLU A 112 -3.07 9.97 22.29
N ARG A 113 -4.23 9.78 22.95
CA ARG A 113 -4.34 8.79 24.01
C ARG A 113 -4.08 7.38 23.50
N ALA A 114 -4.65 7.02 22.34
CA ALA A 114 -4.42 5.73 21.72
C ALA A 114 -2.95 5.52 21.33
N LEU A 115 -2.22 6.58 20.95
CA LEU A 115 -0.78 6.51 20.70
C LEU A 115 0.00 6.23 22.00
N LYS A 116 -0.30 6.96 23.08
CA LYS A 116 0.32 6.75 24.41
C LYS A 116 0.06 5.34 24.94
N ASP A 117 -1.16 4.84 24.76
CA ASP A 117 -1.59 3.52 25.24
C ASP A 117 -1.22 2.36 24.29
N LYS A 118 -0.53 2.63 23.18
CA LYS A 118 -0.23 1.65 22.11
C LYS A 118 -1.48 0.96 21.53
N LYS A 119 -2.61 1.66 21.53
CA LYS A 119 -3.94 1.21 21.06
C LYS A 119 -4.39 1.93 19.78
N LEU A 120 -3.44 2.39 18.98
CA LEU A 120 -3.73 3.18 17.77
C LEU A 120 -4.65 2.45 16.77
N SER A 121 -4.55 1.12 16.67
CA SER A 121 -5.47 0.30 15.86
C SER A 121 -6.94 0.56 16.22
N LEU A 122 -7.27 0.59 17.51
CA LEU A 122 -8.64 0.80 17.98
C LEU A 122 -9.16 2.21 17.65
N ALA A 123 -8.27 3.21 17.58
CA ALA A 123 -8.66 4.55 17.14
C ALA A 123 -8.99 4.57 15.65
N TRP A 124 -8.22 3.84 14.83
CA TRP A 124 -8.50 3.68 13.41
C TRP A 124 -9.74 2.83 13.14
N ASP A 125 -10.02 1.79 13.94
CA ASP A 125 -11.26 1.02 13.86
C ASP A 125 -12.49 1.90 14.12
N LYS A 126 -12.40 2.80 15.12
CA LYS A 126 -13.45 3.78 15.40
C LYS A 126 -13.64 4.76 14.25
N ALA A 127 -12.55 5.25 13.65
CA ALA A 127 -12.62 6.14 12.49
C ALA A 127 -13.25 5.43 11.27
N ALA A 128 -12.83 4.21 10.98
CA ALA A 128 -13.40 3.37 9.92
C ALA A 128 -14.91 3.14 10.14
N SER A 129 -15.30 2.81 11.38
CA SER A 129 -16.72 2.66 11.74
C SER A 129 -17.51 3.97 11.58
N GLY A 130 -16.92 5.11 11.97
CA GLY A 130 -17.53 6.43 11.80
C GLY A 130 -17.74 6.78 10.32
N LEU A 131 -16.74 6.53 9.48
CA LEU A 131 -16.80 6.72 8.04
C LEU A 131 -17.87 5.84 7.40
N SER A 132 -17.91 4.57 7.78
CA SER A 132 -18.89 3.61 7.29
C SER A 132 -20.33 3.98 7.66
N LYS A 133 -20.57 4.43 8.89
CA LYS A 133 -21.90 4.87 9.34
C LYS A 133 -22.38 6.13 8.63
N ALA A 134 -21.49 7.09 8.41
CA ALA A 134 -21.86 8.38 7.83
C ALA A 134 -22.09 8.29 6.31
N LEU A 135 -21.19 7.63 5.59
CA LEU A 135 -21.19 7.63 4.12
C LEU A 135 -21.63 6.28 3.51
N LYS A 136 -21.94 5.28 4.33
CA LYS A 136 -22.32 3.91 3.90
C LYS A 136 -21.22 3.22 3.08
N VAL A 137 -19.97 3.46 3.42
CA VAL A 137 -18.79 2.92 2.73
C VAL A 137 -18.14 1.80 3.54
N THR A 138 -17.41 0.92 2.87
CA THR A 138 -16.67 -0.17 3.50
C THR A 138 -15.16 0.08 3.37
N LYS A 139 -14.61 0.85 4.31
CA LYS A 139 -13.16 1.01 4.48
C LYS A 139 -12.74 0.45 5.82
N ASP A 140 -11.64 -0.28 5.87
CA ASP A 140 -11.09 -0.79 7.13
C ASP A 140 -10.12 0.20 7.80
N ALA A 141 -9.70 -0.13 9.02
CA ALA A 141 -8.77 0.68 9.80
C ALA A 141 -7.41 0.88 9.10
N LYS A 142 -6.88 -0.15 8.41
CA LYS A 142 -5.59 -0.08 7.71
C LYS A 142 -5.68 0.84 6.51
N GLN A 143 -6.76 0.76 5.74
CA GLN A 143 -7.05 1.61 4.60
C GLN A 143 -7.18 3.07 5.03
N CYS A 144 -7.90 3.34 6.13
CA CYS A 144 -8.00 4.69 6.71
C CYS A 144 -6.61 5.21 7.15
N GLN A 145 -5.82 4.36 7.82
CA GLN A 145 -4.48 4.72 8.27
C GLN A 145 -3.54 5.03 7.09
N TRP A 146 -3.54 4.20 6.05
CA TRP A 146 -2.70 4.41 4.86
C TRP A 146 -3.13 5.63 4.07
N MET A 147 -4.43 5.84 3.89
CA MET A 147 -4.94 7.05 3.25
C MET A 147 -4.49 8.29 4.03
N TRP A 148 -4.64 8.30 5.36
CA TRP A 148 -4.16 9.39 6.20
C TRP A 148 -2.64 9.64 6.06
N TYR A 149 -1.84 8.57 6.09
CA TYR A 149 -0.40 8.67 5.89
C TYR A 149 -0.05 9.34 4.54
N MET A 150 -0.74 8.93 3.48
CA MET A 150 -0.51 9.48 2.15
C MET A 150 -0.97 10.94 2.03
N LEU A 151 -2.09 11.32 2.65
CA LEU A 151 -2.53 12.72 2.74
C LEU A 151 -1.49 13.57 3.48
N MET A 152 -0.93 13.07 4.57
CA MET A 152 0.13 13.75 5.32
C MET A 152 1.41 13.90 4.49
N LYS A 153 1.78 12.88 3.70
CA LYS A 153 2.93 12.92 2.80
C LYS A 153 2.75 13.98 1.71
N GLU A 154 1.61 14.03 1.03
CA GLU A 154 1.34 15.07 0.02
C GLU A 154 1.26 16.46 0.62
N TYR A 155 0.65 16.57 1.79
CA TYR A 155 0.60 17.84 2.52
C TYR A 155 2.00 18.35 2.91
N ASN A 156 2.88 17.48 3.43
CA ASN A 156 4.25 17.86 3.79
C ASN A 156 5.05 18.28 2.55
N ARG A 157 4.84 17.63 1.40
CA ARG A 157 5.45 18.06 0.13
C ARG A 157 5.07 19.49 -0.24
N VAL A 158 3.82 19.91 0.00
CA VAL A 158 3.40 21.31 -0.20
C VAL A 158 4.12 22.25 0.77
N LEU A 159 4.31 21.84 2.03
CA LEU A 159 5.12 22.62 2.98
C LEU A 159 6.59 22.73 2.56
N ASP A 160 7.13 21.68 1.93
CA ASP A 160 8.50 21.64 1.40
C ASP A 160 8.67 22.41 0.07
N GLY A 161 7.62 23.11 -0.39
CA GLY A 161 7.67 23.99 -1.57
C GLY A 161 7.02 23.45 -2.84
N LYS A 162 6.33 22.29 -2.78
CA LYS A 162 5.46 21.85 -3.88
C LYS A 162 4.24 22.77 -4.00
N ASN A 163 3.69 22.91 -5.21
CA ASN A 163 2.52 23.74 -5.46
C ASN A 163 1.28 23.20 -4.71
N GLU A 164 0.59 24.07 -3.97
CA GLU A 164 -0.68 23.77 -3.28
C GLU A 164 -1.75 23.25 -4.26
N GLU A 165 -1.79 23.78 -5.48
CA GLU A 165 -2.81 23.41 -6.48
C GLU A 165 -2.75 21.93 -6.91
N ASP A 166 -1.62 21.27 -6.70
CA ASP A 166 -1.42 19.85 -6.99
C ASP A 166 -1.99 18.95 -5.89
N PHE A 167 -2.33 19.51 -4.72
CA PHE A 167 -2.91 18.79 -3.60
C PHE A 167 -4.30 19.34 -3.25
N PRO A 168 -5.38 18.76 -3.80
CA PRO A 168 -6.72 19.33 -3.66
C PRO A 168 -7.26 19.38 -2.22
N PHE A 169 -6.72 18.54 -1.34
CA PHE A 169 -7.12 18.48 0.07
C PHE A 169 -6.27 19.38 0.97
N TYR A 170 -5.40 20.23 0.42
CA TYR A 170 -4.50 21.07 1.22
C TYR A 170 -5.24 21.90 2.27
N ARG A 171 -6.29 22.62 1.87
CA ARG A 171 -7.09 23.46 2.79
C ARG A 171 -7.78 22.65 3.89
N HIS A 172 -8.25 21.44 3.56
CA HIS A 172 -8.85 20.52 4.54
C HIS A 172 -7.78 20.03 5.52
N MET A 173 -6.60 19.66 5.00
CA MET A 173 -5.46 19.24 5.80
C MET A 173 -4.91 20.37 6.67
N GLU A 174 -4.90 21.61 6.20
CA GLU A 174 -4.45 22.77 6.97
C GLU A 174 -5.27 22.97 8.25
N LYS A 175 -6.59 22.75 8.20
CA LYS A 175 -7.46 22.82 9.39
C LYS A 175 -7.04 21.82 10.48
N THR A 176 -6.35 20.75 10.09
CA THR A 176 -5.86 19.74 11.03
C THR A 176 -4.55 20.15 11.72
N LYS A 177 -3.86 21.23 11.29
CA LYS A 177 -2.59 21.73 11.89
C LYS A 177 -2.70 21.90 13.42
N LYS A 178 -3.85 22.36 13.91
CA LYS A 178 -4.13 22.58 15.34
C LYS A 178 -4.01 21.31 16.20
N TYR A 179 -4.06 20.14 15.56
CA TYR A 179 -4.16 18.84 16.18
C TYR A 179 -2.94 17.94 15.88
N ARG A 180 -1.84 18.50 15.35
CA ARG A 180 -0.68 17.74 14.86
C ARG A 180 0.56 17.77 15.76
N ALA A 181 0.56 18.54 16.83
CA ALA A 181 1.74 18.86 17.63
C ALA A 181 2.39 17.67 18.39
N GLY A 182 1.99 16.42 18.15
CA GLY A 182 2.49 15.25 18.89
C GLY A 182 2.87 14.01 18.06
N ILE A 183 2.88 14.06 16.72
CA ILE A 183 3.10 12.85 15.89
C ILE A 183 4.34 12.92 14.99
N ILE A 184 4.99 14.08 14.86
CA ILE A 184 6.22 14.21 14.08
C ILE A 184 7.40 14.41 15.02
N SER A 185 7.84 13.30 15.61
CA SER A 185 9.26 13.07 15.90
C SER A 185 9.58 11.66 15.39
N PRO A 186 10.28 11.50 14.25
CA PRO A 186 10.98 10.25 14.02
C PRO A 186 12.09 10.17 15.06
N THR A 187 11.93 9.32 16.08
CA THR A 187 13.04 8.90 16.92
C THR A 187 14.04 8.19 16.00
N THR A 188 15.06 8.93 15.60
CA THR A 188 16.27 8.39 15.01
C THR A 188 17.23 8.24 16.17
N GLU A 189 17.31 7.03 16.73
CA GLU A 189 18.47 6.50 17.45
C GLU A 189 18.55 5.00 17.17
#